data_AF-A0A5J4WC87-F1
#
_entry.id   AF-A0A5J4WC87-F1
#
_cell.length_a   1.000
_cell.length_b   1.000
_cell.length_c   1.000
_cell.angle_alpha   90.00
_cell.angle_beta   90.00
_cell.angle_gamma   90.00
#
_symmetry.space_group_name_H-M   'P 1'
#
loop_
_entity.id
_entity.type
_entity.pdbx_description
1 polymer ?
#
loop_
_entity_poly.entity_id
_entity_poly.type
_entity_poly.pdbx_seq_one_letter_code
_entity_poly.pdbx_strand_id
1 'polypeptide(L)'
;MLVAWMADQIPDRDVLQRLYRDFLVEHCRYQIERIVYEHSDNDEHYGIRASMMDLTFFDVTAGQYTLLHATDALDIFEIAAREAQELIRESGGDEEFSDAEVKEHVHIRLHDLPCDEGTLKGQLPRAEDIGSLVGVQGTVIRTGIVKMLMASQTYICKNCHRMIICSANAENSNEIT
;
A
#
# COMPACT_ATOMS: atom_id res chain seq x y z
N MET A 1 15.44 -25.43 12.44
CA MET A 1 15.63 -26.20 11.19
C MET A 1 14.29 -26.74 10.66
N LEU A 2 13.25 -25.90 10.65
CA LEU A 2 11.89 -26.21 10.13
C LEU A 2 11.34 -25.07 9.25
N VAL A 3 12.10 -23.98 9.07
CA VAL A 3 11.61 -22.71 8.50
C VAL A 3 11.89 -22.58 6.99
N ALA A 4 12.67 -23.49 6.41
CA ALA A 4 13.11 -23.38 5.01
C ALA A 4 12.16 -24.04 3.99
N TRP A 5 11.19 -24.86 4.42
CA TRP A 5 10.30 -25.60 3.51
C TRP A 5 8.91 -24.98 3.32
N MET A 6 8.59 -23.88 4.03
CA MET A 6 7.34 -23.12 3.82
C MET A 6 7.58 -21.78 3.10
N ALA A 7 8.82 -21.46 2.76
CA ALA A 7 9.23 -20.15 2.24
C ALA A 7 9.10 -20.00 0.71
N ASP A 8 8.54 -20.98 -0.02
CA ASP A 8 8.66 -21.01 -1.48
C ASP A 8 7.33 -21.14 -2.24
N GLN A 9 6.20 -20.86 -1.59
CA GLN A 9 4.95 -20.60 -2.31
C GLN A 9 4.59 -19.13 -2.13
N ILE A 10 5.21 -18.29 -2.97
CA ILE A 10 4.67 -16.96 -3.23
C ILE A 10 3.24 -17.19 -3.73
N PRO A 11 2.22 -16.73 -2.98
CA PRO A 11 0.84 -16.91 -3.40
C PRO A 11 0.61 -16.15 -4.71
N ASP A 12 -0.30 -16.67 -5.53
CA ASP A 12 -0.64 -16.03 -6.80
C ASP A 12 -1.11 -14.59 -6.55
N ARG A 13 -0.59 -13.65 -7.34
CA ARG A 13 -0.89 -12.21 -7.23
C ARG A 13 -2.38 -11.96 -7.32
N ASP A 14 -3.09 -12.66 -8.20
CA ASP A 14 -4.53 -12.50 -8.38
C ASP A 14 -5.32 -12.96 -7.14
N VAL A 15 -4.79 -13.96 -6.41
CA VAL A 15 -5.39 -14.45 -5.16
C VAL A 15 -5.15 -13.45 -4.05
N LEU A 16 -3.92 -12.93 -3.91
CA LEU A 16 -3.59 -11.88 -2.95
C LEU A 16 -4.44 -10.63 -3.15
N GLN A 17 -4.57 -10.16 -4.39
CA GLN A 17 -5.37 -8.97 -4.73
C GLN A 17 -6.82 -9.13 -4.28
N ARG A 18 -7.43 -10.30 -4.52
CA ARG A 18 -8.80 -10.60 -4.07
C ARG A 18 -8.91 -10.61 -2.56
N LEU A 19 -7.97 -11.27 -1.87
CA LEU A 19 -7.96 -11.33 -0.40
C LEU A 19 -7.82 -9.94 0.22
N TYR A 20 -6.92 -9.11 -0.30
CA TYR A 20 -6.76 -7.73 0.15
C TYR A 20 -8.00 -6.88 -0.09
N ARG A 21 -8.63 -7.01 -1.27
CA ARG A 21 -9.87 -6.29 -1.57
C ARG A 21 -10.97 -6.69 -0.59
N ASP A 22 -11.18 -7.99 -0.39
CA ASP A 22 -12.23 -8.50 0.49
C ASP A 22 -11.98 -8.05 1.94
N PHE A 23 -10.72 -8.11 2.41
CA PHE A 23 -10.30 -7.55 3.68
C PHE A 23 -10.61 -6.04 3.81
N LEU A 24 -10.28 -5.25 2.78
CA LEU A 24 -10.51 -3.81 2.76
C LEU A 24 -12.00 -3.47 2.80
N VAL A 25 -12.84 -4.20 2.06
CA VAL A 25 -14.29 -4.03 2.09
C VAL A 25 -14.87 -4.41 3.45
N GLU A 26 -14.34 -5.42 4.13
CA GLU A 26 -14.85 -5.86 5.43
C GLU A 26 -14.38 -4.97 6.59
N HIS A 27 -13.09 -4.62 6.63
CA HIS A 27 -12.47 -3.96 7.80
C HIS A 27 -12.28 -2.45 7.60
N CYS A 28 -12.19 -1.97 6.36
CA CYS A 28 -11.88 -0.57 6.04
C CYS A 28 -13.05 0.18 5.36
N ARG A 29 -14.24 -0.43 5.26
CA ARG A 29 -15.41 0.11 4.55
C ARG A 29 -15.67 1.59 4.81
N TYR A 30 -15.76 1.97 6.09
CA TYR A 30 -16.07 3.36 6.48
C TYR A 30 -15.05 4.37 5.95
N GLN A 31 -13.76 4.02 5.95
CA GLN A 31 -12.72 4.90 5.40
C GLN A 31 -12.85 5.02 3.89
N ILE A 32 -13.17 3.91 3.21
CA ILE A 32 -13.32 3.88 1.75
C ILE A 32 -14.56 4.66 1.32
N GLU A 33 -15.70 4.45 1.97
CA GLU A 33 -16.92 5.23 1.74
C GLU A 33 -16.64 6.73 1.88
N ARG A 34 -15.94 7.13 2.95
CA ARG A 34 -15.56 8.54 3.13
C ARG A 34 -14.74 9.09 1.96
N ILE A 35 -13.80 8.31 1.42
CA ILE A 35 -12.96 8.73 0.28
C ILE A 35 -13.78 8.81 -1.01
N VAL A 36 -14.62 7.81 -1.28
CA VAL A 36 -15.44 7.73 -2.50
C VAL A 36 -16.48 8.85 -2.57
N TYR A 37 -17.01 9.27 -1.41
CA TYR A 37 -18.01 10.33 -1.32
C TYR A 37 -17.41 11.72 -1.06
N GLU A 38 -16.07 11.85 -1.08
CA GLU A 38 -15.41 13.14 -0.92
C GLU A 38 -15.41 13.90 -2.26
N HIS A 39 -16.01 15.10 -2.24
CA HIS A 39 -16.04 16.03 -3.37
C HIS A 39 -14.71 16.78 -3.50
N SER A 40 -13.76 16.14 -4.16
CA SER A 40 -12.39 16.59 -4.32
C SER A 40 -11.84 16.21 -5.70
N ASP A 41 -10.81 16.93 -6.14
CA ASP A 41 -10.11 16.62 -7.38
C ASP A 41 -9.47 15.22 -7.35
N ASN A 42 -9.44 14.55 -8.49
CA ASN A 42 -8.93 13.17 -8.59
C ASN A 42 -7.41 13.06 -8.40
N ASP A 43 -6.69 14.20 -8.39
CA ASP A 43 -5.25 14.27 -8.18
C ASP A 43 -4.85 14.26 -6.69
N GLU A 44 -5.82 14.29 -5.77
CA GLU A 44 -5.54 14.24 -4.33
C GLU A 44 -5.17 12.82 -3.86
N HIS A 45 -4.22 12.75 -2.92
CA HIS A 45 -3.75 11.49 -2.34
C HIS A 45 -4.46 11.17 -1.02
N TYR A 46 -5.06 9.99 -0.94
CA TYR A 46 -5.79 9.50 0.24
C TYR A 46 -5.03 8.39 0.96
N GLY A 47 -5.22 8.30 2.27
CA GLY A 47 -4.64 7.25 3.10
C GLY A 47 -5.71 6.38 3.75
N ILE A 48 -5.65 5.07 3.53
CA ILE A 48 -6.50 4.09 4.23
C ILE A 48 -5.66 3.41 5.31
N ARG A 49 -6.12 3.46 6.56
CA ARG A 49 -5.45 2.78 7.67
C ARG A 49 -5.93 1.34 7.76
N ALA A 50 -5.00 0.39 7.65
CA ALA A 50 -5.28 -1.04 7.76
C ALA A 50 -4.43 -1.68 8.87
N SER A 51 -5.05 -2.50 9.71
CA SER A 51 -4.38 -3.20 10.81
C SER A 51 -3.71 -4.46 10.30
N MET A 52 -2.43 -4.64 10.60
CA MET A 52 -1.67 -5.85 10.25
C MET A 52 -2.11 -7.04 11.09
N MET A 53 -2.50 -6.82 12.35
CA MET A 53 -3.10 -7.87 13.17
C MET A 53 -4.40 -8.37 12.55
N ASP A 54 -5.30 -7.48 12.15
CA ASP A 54 -6.59 -7.87 11.55
C ASP A 54 -6.39 -8.58 10.21
N LEU A 55 -5.47 -8.10 9.37
CA LEU A 55 -5.12 -8.77 8.12
C LEU A 55 -4.61 -10.19 8.36
N THR A 56 -3.75 -10.37 9.37
CA THR A 56 -3.18 -11.69 9.69
C THR A 56 -4.22 -12.64 10.27
N PHE A 57 -5.22 -12.12 11.00
CA PHE A 57 -6.36 -12.91 11.47
C PHE A 57 -7.35 -13.25 10.36
N PHE A 58 -7.54 -12.35 9.39
CA PHE A 58 -8.37 -12.57 8.21
C PHE A 58 -7.77 -13.64 7.30
N ASP A 59 -6.49 -13.48 6.94
CA ASP A 59 -5.74 -14.50 6.22
C ASP A 59 -4.25 -14.47 6.60
N VAL A 60 -3.79 -15.59 7.15
CA VAL A 60 -2.41 -15.73 7.64
C VAL A 60 -1.39 -15.63 6.50
N THR A 61 -1.73 -16.12 5.31
CA THR A 61 -0.82 -16.13 4.15
C THR A 61 -0.61 -14.71 3.64
N ALA A 62 -1.70 -13.96 3.47
CA ALA A 62 -1.68 -12.57 3.05
C ALA A 62 -0.96 -11.70 4.10
N GLY A 63 -1.23 -11.91 5.40
CA GLY A 63 -0.53 -11.23 6.48
C GLY A 63 0.99 -11.50 6.47
N GLN A 64 1.39 -12.77 6.38
CA GLN A 64 2.80 -13.15 6.34
C GLN A 64 3.52 -12.63 5.09
N TYR A 65 2.88 -12.71 3.91
CA TYR A 65 3.43 -12.18 2.67
C TYR A 65 3.65 -10.66 2.78
N THR A 66 2.68 -9.92 3.33
CA THR A 66 2.79 -8.47 3.53
C THR A 66 3.94 -8.08 4.46
N LEU A 67 4.23 -8.89 5.48
CA LEU A 67 5.37 -8.66 6.38
C LEU A 67 6.72 -8.91 5.71
N LEU A 68 6.81 -9.90 4.81
CA LEU A 68 8.06 -10.33 4.19
C LEU A 68 8.37 -9.60 2.87
N HIS A 69 7.35 -9.13 2.15
CA HIS A 69 7.44 -8.53 0.82
C HIS A 69 6.63 -7.23 0.77
N ALA A 70 6.96 -6.29 1.66
CA ALA A 70 6.13 -5.11 1.93
C ALA A 70 5.90 -4.25 0.68
N THR A 71 6.94 -4.00 -0.12
CA THR A 71 6.85 -3.16 -1.32
C THR A 71 5.88 -3.75 -2.37
N ASP A 72 6.02 -5.04 -2.67
CA ASP A 72 5.14 -5.74 -3.64
C ASP A 72 3.71 -5.87 -3.10
N ALA A 73 3.57 -6.20 -1.81
CA ALA A 73 2.27 -6.28 -1.16
C ALA A 73 1.53 -4.93 -1.20
N LEU A 74 2.22 -3.82 -0.95
CA LEU A 74 1.64 -2.47 -1.01
C LEU A 74 1.14 -2.13 -2.42
N ASP A 75 1.89 -2.45 -3.48
CA ASP A 75 1.47 -2.24 -4.86
C ASP A 75 0.17 -3.02 -5.19
N ILE A 76 0.08 -4.28 -4.73
CA ILE A 76 -1.13 -5.09 -4.89
C ILE A 76 -2.29 -4.51 -4.07
N PHE A 77 -2.01 -4.01 -2.87
CA PHE A 77 -2.98 -3.37 -1.99
C PHE A 77 -3.60 -2.11 -2.60
N GLU A 78 -2.83 -1.28 -3.30
CA GLU A 78 -3.34 -0.08 -3.97
C GLU A 78 -4.30 -0.42 -5.11
N ILE A 79 -4.01 -1.49 -5.87
CA ILE A 79 -4.92 -2.02 -6.88
C ILE A 79 -6.20 -2.55 -6.21
N ALA A 80 -6.06 -3.36 -5.17
CA ALA A 80 -7.18 -3.92 -4.41
C ALA A 80 -8.05 -2.83 -3.76
N ALA A 81 -7.46 -1.71 -3.33
CA ALA A 81 -8.18 -0.57 -2.78
C ALA A 81 -9.06 0.13 -3.82
N ARG A 82 -8.60 0.24 -5.07
CA ARG A 82 -9.44 0.75 -6.17
C ARG A 82 -10.60 -0.19 -6.49
N GLU A 83 -10.37 -1.50 -6.54
CA GLU A 83 -11.46 -2.47 -6.69
C GLU A 83 -12.46 -2.41 -5.52
N ALA A 84 -11.98 -2.22 -4.29
CA ALA A 84 -12.85 -2.09 -3.12
C ALA A 84 -13.73 -0.82 -3.19
N GLN A 85 -13.19 0.29 -3.71
CA GLN A 85 -13.95 1.51 -3.98
C GLN A 85 -15.06 1.26 -5.02
N GLU A 86 -14.74 0.57 -6.12
CA GLU A 86 -15.71 0.22 -7.16
C GLU A 86 -16.85 -0.64 -6.61
N LEU A 87 -16.54 -1.68 -5.84
CA LEU A 87 -17.56 -2.52 -5.20
C LEU A 87 -18.45 -1.75 -4.23
N ILE A 88 -17.87 -0.87 -3.42
CA ILE A 88 -18.63 -0.06 -2.47
C ILE A 88 -19.56 0.89 -3.21
N ARG A 89 -19.06 1.56 -4.27
CA ARG A 89 -19.85 2.44 -5.13
C ARG A 89 -21.02 1.70 -5.79
N GLU A 90 -20.78 0.50 -6.32
CA GLU A 90 -21.82 -0.32 -6.95
C GLU A 90 -22.87 -0.83 -5.94
N SER A 91 -22.46 -1.08 -4.70
CA SER A 91 -23.35 -1.55 -3.64
C SER A 91 -24.23 -0.45 -3.03
N GLY A 92 -23.81 0.82 -3.12
CA GLY A 92 -24.46 1.99 -2.52
C GLY A 92 -25.64 2.55 -3.31
N GLY A 93 -26.44 1.68 -3.95
CA GLY A 93 -27.40 1.98 -5.03
C GLY A 93 -28.61 2.88 -4.75
N ASP A 94 -28.50 3.94 -3.96
CA ASP A 94 -29.56 4.93 -3.77
C ASP A 94 -29.14 6.33 -4.26
N GLU A 95 -30.14 7.08 -4.75
CA GLU A 95 -30.06 8.37 -5.46
C GLU A 95 -29.36 9.52 -4.69
N GLU A 96 -28.91 9.30 -3.44
CA GLU A 96 -28.10 10.25 -2.65
C GLU A 96 -26.61 10.28 -3.05
N PHE A 97 -26.16 9.36 -3.90
CA PHE A 97 -24.73 9.14 -4.20
C PHE A 97 -24.36 9.38 -5.68
N SER A 98 -25.06 10.28 -6.38
CA SER A 98 -24.80 10.55 -7.81
C SER A 98 -23.38 11.03 -8.13
N ASP A 99 -22.64 11.50 -7.11
CA ASP A 99 -21.31 12.10 -7.24
C ASP A 99 -20.19 11.20 -6.67
N ALA A 100 -20.47 9.91 -6.46
CA ALA A 100 -19.48 8.95 -5.97
C ALA A 100 -18.41 8.67 -7.03
N GLU A 101 -17.16 9.05 -6.74
CA GLU A 101 -16.03 8.89 -7.65
C GLU A 101 -14.96 7.98 -7.06
N VAL A 102 -14.43 7.08 -7.89
CA VAL A 102 -13.28 6.26 -7.52
C VAL A 102 -12.04 7.15 -7.60
N LYS A 103 -11.32 7.26 -6.48
CA LYS A 103 -10.09 8.03 -6.38
C LYS A 103 -8.90 7.16 -6.80
N GLU A 104 -8.06 7.70 -7.68
CA GLU A 104 -6.91 6.96 -8.23
C GLU A 104 -5.76 6.84 -7.22
N HIS A 105 -5.48 7.91 -6.47
CA HIS A 105 -4.31 7.98 -5.59
C HIS A 105 -4.65 7.60 -4.15
N VAL A 106 -4.78 6.30 -3.90
CA VAL A 106 -5.10 5.77 -2.57
C VAL A 106 -3.97 4.89 -2.07
N HIS A 107 -3.47 5.20 -0.87
CA HIS A 107 -2.32 4.52 -0.26
C HIS A 107 -2.72 3.81 1.03
N ILE A 108 -2.30 2.55 1.16
CA ILE A 108 -2.50 1.78 2.38
C ILE A 108 -1.45 2.16 3.42
N ARG A 109 -1.91 2.45 4.64
CA ARG A 109 -1.10 2.77 5.81
C ARG A 109 -1.28 1.68 6.85
N LEU A 110 -0.32 0.76 6.88
CA LEU A 110 -0.30 -0.36 7.80
C LEU A 110 0.03 0.11 9.22
N HIS A 111 -0.68 -0.43 10.21
CA HIS A 111 -0.42 -0.21 11.64
C HIS A 111 -0.62 -1.51 12.41
N ASP A 112 -0.40 -1.49 13.73
CA ASP A 112 -0.61 -2.64 14.59
C ASP A 112 0.15 -3.89 14.13
N LEU A 113 1.45 -3.69 13.86
CA LEU A 113 2.35 -4.76 13.50
C LEU A 113 2.48 -5.76 14.68
N PRO A 114 2.64 -7.07 14.39
CA PRO A 114 2.88 -8.06 15.43
C PRO A 114 4.13 -7.72 16.24
N CYS A 115 4.06 -7.92 17.57
CA CYS A 115 5.14 -7.60 18.50
C CYS A 115 6.11 -8.78 18.62
N ASP A 116 6.80 -9.11 17.52
CA ASP A 116 7.84 -10.13 17.47
C ASP A 116 9.19 -9.51 17.06
N GLU A 117 10.32 -10.16 17.37
CA GLU A 117 11.67 -9.64 17.06
C GLU A 117 11.95 -9.50 15.55
N GLY A 118 11.18 -10.20 14.70
CA GLY A 118 11.22 -10.05 13.25
C GLY A 118 10.64 -8.71 12.81
N THR A 119 9.57 -8.27 13.48
CA THR A 119 8.78 -7.11 13.08
C THR A 119 9.09 -5.86 13.90
N LEU A 120 9.12 -5.92 15.23
CA LEU A 120 9.42 -4.77 16.09
C LEU A 120 10.89 -4.80 16.53
N LYS A 121 11.70 -3.93 15.93
CA LYS A 121 13.14 -3.85 16.19
C LYS A 121 13.43 -2.94 17.39
N GLY A 122 13.99 -3.53 18.44
CA GLY A 122 14.55 -2.78 19.59
C GLY A 122 15.94 -2.19 19.32
N GLN A 123 16.60 -2.61 18.23
CA GLN A 123 17.87 -2.09 17.74
C GLN A 123 17.71 -1.61 16.29
N LEU A 124 18.74 -0.98 15.72
CA LEU A 124 18.70 -0.55 14.32
C LEU A 124 18.51 -1.74 13.36
N PRO A 125 17.68 -1.60 12.31
CA PRO A 125 17.51 -2.62 11.27
C PRO A 125 18.83 -3.05 10.63
N ARG A 126 18.89 -4.31 10.20
CA ARG A 126 20.05 -4.95 9.58
C ARG A 126 19.78 -5.19 8.08
N ALA A 127 20.82 -5.61 7.36
CA ALA A 127 20.70 -5.93 5.93
C ALA A 127 19.73 -7.09 5.63
N GLU A 128 19.44 -7.93 6.63
CA GLU A 128 18.43 -9.00 6.53
C GLU A 128 16.98 -8.49 6.54
N ASP A 129 16.77 -7.25 6.98
CA ASP A 129 15.45 -6.62 7.06
C ASP A 129 15.08 -5.87 5.76
N ILE A 130 15.89 -5.98 4.71
CA ILE A 130 15.62 -5.32 3.43
C ILE A 130 14.41 -5.98 2.76
N GLY A 131 13.40 -5.16 2.43
CA GLY A 131 12.17 -5.59 1.75
C GLY A 131 11.07 -6.10 2.68
N SER A 132 11.38 -6.31 3.97
CA SER A 132 10.39 -6.66 4.98
C SER A 132 9.83 -5.43 5.68
N LEU A 133 8.63 -5.56 6.25
CA LEU A 133 7.99 -4.52 7.03
C LEU A 133 8.55 -4.55 8.46
N VAL A 134 9.20 -3.47 8.89
CA VAL A 134 9.76 -3.34 10.24
C VAL A 134 9.19 -2.13 10.99
N GLY A 135 8.82 -2.35 12.25
CA GLY A 135 8.53 -1.32 13.23
C GLY A 135 9.79 -0.94 14.00
N VAL A 136 10.07 0.35 14.10
CA VAL A 136 11.21 0.87 14.87
C VAL A 136 10.70 1.83 15.93
N GLN A 137 11.07 1.59 17.18
CA GLN A 137 10.76 2.50 18.28
C GLN A 137 11.96 3.40 18.59
N GLY A 138 11.75 4.71 18.58
CA GLY A 138 12.82 5.66 18.88
C GLY A 138 12.32 7.09 19.09
N THR A 139 13.20 7.94 19.60
CA THR A 139 12.93 9.37 19.77
C THR A 139 13.41 10.13 18.54
N VAL A 140 12.54 10.94 17.94
CA VAL A 140 12.93 11.85 16.85
C VAL A 140 13.80 12.96 17.41
N ILE A 141 15.12 12.91 17.14
CA ILE A 141 16.10 13.90 17.64
C ILE A 141 16.38 15.05 16.68
N ARG A 142 16.10 14.86 15.39
CA ARG A 142 16.35 15.85 14.34
C ARG A 142 15.41 15.62 13.16
N THR A 143 14.85 16.70 12.63
CA THR A 143 14.13 16.70 11.36
C THR A 143 14.92 17.51 10.32
N GLY A 144 14.84 17.09 9.06
CA GLY A 144 15.41 17.82 7.92
C GLY A 144 14.48 18.93 7.45
N ILE A 145 14.97 19.74 6.50
CA ILE A 145 14.09 20.66 5.75
C ILE A 145 13.14 19.86 4.86
N VAL A 146 11.90 20.31 4.73
CA VAL A 146 10.96 19.78 3.74
C VAL A 146 11.50 20.14 2.35
N LYS A 147 11.63 19.14 1.49
CA LYS A 147 12.09 19.30 0.10
C LYS A 147 10.99 18.84 -0.84
N MET A 148 10.78 19.59 -1.92
CA MET A 148 9.96 19.12 -3.03
C MET A 148 10.72 18.02 -3.77
N LEU A 149 10.12 16.83 -3.85
CA LEU A 149 10.63 15.71 -4.62
C LEU A 149 9.79 15.55 -5.88
N MET A 150 10.41 15.11 -6.97
CA MET A 150 9.72 14.89 -8.24
C MET A 150 9.01 13.54 -8.18
N ALA A 151 7.70 13.50 -8.29
CA ALA A 151 6.94 12.25 -8.25
C ALA A 151 7.06 11.45 -9.55
N SER A 152 6.98 12.14 -10.69
CA SER A 152 7.18 11.55 -12.01
C SER A 152 7.74 12.57 -13.00
N GLN A 153 8.37 12.08 -14.07
CA GLN A 153 8.87 12.90 -15.16
C GLN A 153 8.48 12.32 -16.51
N THR A 154 8.00 13.18 -17.41
CA THR A 154 7.75 12.82 -18.80
C THR A 154 8.97 13.12 -19.65
N TYR A 155 9.52 12.09 -20.30
CA TYR A 155 10.59 12.20 -21.28
C TYR A 155 10.05 12.06 -22.70
N ILE A 156 10.57 12.88 -23.61
CA ILE A 156 10.24 12.80 -25.04
C ILE A 156 11.47 12.26 -25.77
N CYS A 157 11.32 11.11 -26.41
CA CYS A 157 12.38 10.55 -27.23
C CYS A 157 12.67 11.48 -28.42
N LYS A 158 13.90 11.96 -28.55
CA LYS A 158 14.28 12.87 -29.64
C LYS A 158 14.20 12.26 -31.05
N ASN A 159 14.24 10.93 -31.15
CA ASN A 159 14.25 10.24 -32.44
C ASN A 159 12.84 9.85 -32.92
N CYS A 160 12.02 9.27 -32.03
CA CYS A 160 10.68 8.80 -32.40
C CYS A 160 9.54 9.65 -31.80
N HIS A 161 9.86 10.69 -31.04
CA HIS A 161 8.90 11.61 -30.40
C HIS A 161 7.89 10.94 -29.45
N ARG A 162 8.16 9.69 -29.05
CA ARG A 162 7.33 9.00 -28.07
C ARG A 162 7.54 9.62 -26.68
N MET A 163 6.42 9.87 -26.00
CA MET A 163 6.38 10.27 -24.59
C MET A 163 6.49 9.04 -23.70
N ILE A 164 7.35 9.12 -22.69
CA ILE A 164 7.58 8.08 -21.69
C ILE A 164 7.43 8.75 -20.33
N ILE A 165 6.58 8.22 -19.46
CA ILE A 165 6.42 8.72 -18.09
C ILE A 165 7.19 7.78 -17.19
N CYS A 166 8.14 8.31 -16.43
CA CYS A 166 8.91 7.56 -15.43
C CYS A 166 8.52 8.06 -14.04
N SER A 167 8.12 7.15 -13.17
CA SER A 167 7.85 7.45 -11.75
C SER A 167 9.15 7.41 -10.96
N ALA A 168 9.29 8.28 -9.96
CA ALA A 168 10.47 8.29 -9.10
C ALA A 168 10.40 7.16 -8.08
N ASN A 169 11.55 6.53 -7.80
CA ASN A 169 11.67 5.53 -6.75
C ASN A 169 11.95 6.22 -5.40
N ALA A 170 10.96 6.20 -4.50
CA ALA A 170 11.05 6.85 -3.19
C ALA A 170 12.17 6.27 -2.29
N GLU A 171 12.53 4.99 -2.46
CA GLU A 171 13.54 4.31 -1.63
C GLU A 171 14.97 4.67 -2.04
N ASN A 172 15.22 4.87 -3.34
CA ASN A 172 16.54 5.17 -3.90
C ASN A 172 16.77 6.68 -4.08
N SER A 173 16.56 7.47 -3.03
CA SER A 173 16.77 8.93 -3.08
C SER A 173 16.01 9.63 -4.22
N ASN A 174 14.86 9.08 -4.62
CA ASN A 174 14.01 9.66 -5.65
C ASN A 174 14.65 9.66 -7.05
N GLU A 175 15.51 8.68 -7.32
CA GLU A 175 16.05 8.39 -8.66
C GLU A 175 14.92 7.97 -9.61
N ILE A 176 14.97 8.48 -10.84
CA ILE A 176 14.01 8.19 -11.91
C ILE A 176 14.64 7.11 -12.79
N THR A 177 14.06 5.91 -12.75
CA THR A 177 14.47 4.75 -13.57
C THR A 177 13.56 4.53 -14.76
#